data_AF-A0A1G9SWN7-F1
#
_entry.id   AF-A0A1G9SWN7-F1
#
_cell.length_a   1.000
_cell.length_b   1.000
_cell.length_c   1.000
_cell.angle_alpha   90.00
_cell.angle_beta   90.00
_cell.angle_gamma   90.00
#
_symmetry.space_group_name_H-M   'P 1'
#
loop_
_entity.id
_entity.type
_entity.pdbx_description
1 polymer ?
#
loop_
_entity_poly.entity_id
_entity_poly.type
_entity_poly.pdbx_seq_one_letter_code
_entity_poly.pdbx_strand_id
1 'polypeptide(L)'
;MIVRMMVIALGLLLALPGLTSANVQSPAENEKQAVPGSHDRESEKDGIEREDHNHINWQAKMAEREQKLLGWVDQYTPDKKAEWTKVLAEKKELRNKWLSPENAAKREKWKQDKMAKIKEFKKQLDEGKITKEEFVQKAHGGKAMGSWKTFHDLKTAVEAKNDKQAIELLNQLFEQSKQHNEKIKAMLAE
;
A
#
# COMPACT_ATOMS: atom_id res chain seq x y z
N MET A 1 -46.42 16.28 41.77
CA MET A 1 -45.90 15.02 42.35
C MET A 1 -44.46 14.88 41.88
N ILE A 2 -43.44 15.23 42.66
CA ILE A 2 -42.89 14.52 43.83
C ILE A 2 -42.24 13.18 43.43
N VAL A 3 -40.90 13.23 43.30
CA VAL A 3 -39.90 12.37 43.99
C VAL A 3 -39.53 10.99 43.42
N ARG A 4 -38.21 10.86 43.10
CA ARG A 4 -37.25 9.74 43.38
C ARG A 4 -37.60 8.34 42.83
N MET A 5 -36.73 7.32 42.71
CA MET A 5 -35.30 7.02 42.88
C MET A 5 -35.15 5.55 42.41
N MET A 6 -33.96 5.19 41.92
CA MET A 6 -33.26 3.89 42.09
C MET A 6 -33.94 2.61 41.53
N VAL A 7 -33.21 1.63 40.98
CA VAL A 7 -32.29 0.71 41.67
C VAL A 7 -31.17 0.20 40.75
N ILE A 8 -29.95 0.22 41.28
CA ILE A 8 -28.73 -0.46 40.82
C ILE A 8 -28.75 -1.89 41.37
N ALA A 9 -28.33 -2.89 40.58
CA ALA A 9 -27.91 -4.19 41.12
C ALA A 9 -26.69 -4.74 40.37
N LEU A 10 -25.59 -4.76 41.11
CA LEU A 10 -24.28 -5.35 40.84
C LEU A 10 -24.36 -6.87 41.06
N GLY A 11 -23.55 -7.66 40.34
CA GLY A 11 -23.41 -9.10 40.60
C GLY A 11 -22.16 -9.72 39.98
N LEU A 12 -20.99 -9.46 40.58
CA LEU A 12 -19.76 -10.25 40.43
C LEU A 12 -19.93 -11.61 41.16
N LEU A 13 -19.51 -12.71 40.53
CA LEU A 13 -19.18 -13.99 41.18
C LEU A 13 -18.11 -14.69 40.33
N LEU A 14 -16.82 -14.51 40.67
CA LEU A 14 -15.95 -15.41 41.45
C LEU A 14 -15.21 -16.46 40.60
N ALA A 15 -13.89 -16.28 40.56
CA ALA A 15 -12.85 -17.19 40.10
C ALA A 15 -12.63 -18.35 41.09
N LEU A 16 -12.13 -19.50 40.60
CA LEU A 16 -11.40 -20.50 41.40
C LEU A 16 -10.40 -21.33 40.52
N PRO A 17 -9.38 -21.97 41.15
CA PRO A 17 -7.98 -22.01 40.68
C PRO A 17 -7.50 -23.38 40.18
N GLY A 18 -6.26 -23.39 39.67
CA GLY A 18 -5.55 -24.55 39.15
C GLY A 18 -5.09 -25.58 40.18
N LEU A 19 -4.69 -26.74 39.66
CA LEU A 19 -3.99 -27.80 40.38
C LEU A 19 -2.66 -28.09 39.67
N THR A 20 -1.58 -27.94 40.43
CA THR A 20 -0.24 -28.44 40.13
C THR A 20 -0.12 -29.89 40.60
N SER A 21 0.55 -30.74 39.83
CA SER A 21 1.08 -32.02 40.32
C SER A 21 2.59 -32.06 40.07
N ALA A 22 3.35 -32.13 41.16
CA ALA A 22 4.74 -32.52 41.21
C ALA A 22 4.82 -33.95 41.77
N ASN A 23 5.70 -34.81 41.22
CA ASN A 23 6.14 -36.01 41.93
C ASN A 23 7.56 -36.46 41.50
N VAL A 24 8.54 -36.10 42.36
CA VAL A 24 9.59 -36.92 43.00
C VAL A 24 10.54 -37.87 42.20
N GLN A 25 11.86 -37.55 42.34
CA GLN A 25 13.16 -38.29 42.22
C GLN A 25 13.19 -39.78 42.66
N SER A 26 14.13 -40.70 42.34
CA SER A 26 15.55 -40.78 41.87
C SER A 26 15.95 -42.31 41.79
N PRO A 27 17.21 -42.79 41.56
CA PRO A 27 18.37 -42.35 40.75
C PRO A 27 19.13 -43.50 39.98
N ALA A 28 20.24 -43.13 39.31
CA ALA A 28 21.39 -43.93 38.80
C ALA A 28 21.16 -44.78 37.52
N GLU A 29 22.05 -44.87 36.53
CA GLU A 29 23.40 -44.36 36.26
C GLU A 29 23.68 -44.53 34.75
N ASN A 30 24.63 -43.73 34.24
CA ASN A 30 25.42 -43.92 33.02
C ASN A 30 24.94 -43.49 31.62
N GLU A 31 25.79 -42.63 31.08
CA GLU A 31 26.24 -42.49 29.69
C GLU A 31 25.44 -41.69 28.66
N LYS A 32 26.13 -40.62 28.22
CA LYS A 32 26.19 -40.07 26.86
C LYS A 32 25.00 -39.25 26.39
N GLN A 33 25.13 -37.98 26.74
CA GLN A 33 24.61 -36.79 26.07
C GLN A 33 24.51 -36.96 24.54
N ALA A 34 23.28 -37.13 24.05
CA ALA A 34 22.89 -36.95 22.65
C ALA A 34 21.54 -36.19 22.59
N VAL A 35 21.66 -34.92 22.17
CA VAL A 35 20.72 -33.98 21.47
C VAL A 35 19.19 -34.20 21.60
N PRO A 36 18.39 -33.15 21.83
CA PRO A 36 17.51 -32.69 20.73
C PRO A 36 17.17 -31.18 20.79
N GLY A 37 17.27 -30.52 19.64
CA GLY A 37 16.83 -29.14 19.46
C GLY A 37 16.53 -28.81 17.99
N SER A 38 16.06 -29.80 17.22
CA SER A 38 15.34 -29.51 15.99
C SER A 38 14.00 -28.89 16.40
N HIS A 39 13.89 -27.59 16.22
CA HIS A 39 12.59 -26.94 16.23
C HIS A 39 11.95 -27.26 14.88
N ASP A 40 11.38 -28.46 14.80
CA ASP A 40 10.39 -28.83 13.78
C ASP A 40 9.18 -27.92 14.00
N ARG A 41 9.23 -26.72 13.42
CA ARG A 41 8.01 -26.05 13.00
C ARG A 41 7.61 -26.69 11.69
N GLU A 42 6.80 -27.73 11.80
CA GLU A 42 5.73 -27.97 10.84
C GLU A 42 4.88 -26.69 10.78
N SER A 43 5.31 -25.72 9.99
CA SER A 43 4.37 -24.79 9.40
C SER A 43 3.62 -25.61 8.36
N GLU A 44 2.38 -25.99 8.70
CA GLU A 44 1.34 -26.25 7.71
C GLU A 44 1.54 -25.27 6.56
N LYS A 45 2.01 -25.81 5.42
CA LYS A 45 1.94 -25.11 4.15
C LYS A 45 0.47 -25.06 3.79
N ASP A 46 -0.24 -24.11 4.38
CA ASP A 46 -1.36 -23.49 3.70
C ASP A 46 -0.84 -23.09 2.32
N GLY A 47 -1.48 -23.65 1.30
CA GLY A 47 -1.17 -23.47 -0.10
C GLY A 47 -1.32 -22.02 -0.52
N ILE A 48 -0.33 -21.19 -0.18
CA ILE A 48 -0.07 -19.96 -0.92
C ILE A 48 0.57 -20.43 -2.22
N GLU A 49 -0.31 -20.74 -3.18
CA GLU A 49 0.03 -20.77 -4.58
C GLU A 49 0.94 -19.57 -4.85
N ARG A 50 2.18 -19.86 -5.20
CA ARG A 50 3.11 -18.86 -5.69
C ARG A 50 2.55 -18.43 -7.04
N GLU A 51 1.62 -17.48 -7.04
CA GLU A 51 1.15 -16.85 -8.26
C GLU A 51 2.36 -16.26 -8.96
N ASP A 52 2.77 -16.93 -10.03
CA ASP A 52 3.77 -16.46 -10.97
C ASP A 52 3.48 -14.99 -11.29
N HIS A 53 4.40 -14.12 -10.90
CA HIS A 53 4.35 -12.68 -11.10
C HIS A 53 4.55 -12.34 -12.57
N ASN A 54 3.60 -12.74 -13.41
CA ASN A 54 3.59 -12.46 -14.83
C ASN A 54 3.16 -11.00 -15.05
N HIS A 55 4.00 -10.24 -15.75
CA HIS A 55 3.73 -8.85 -16.17
C HIS A 55 2.38 -8.67 -16.91
N ILE A 56 1.80 -9.74 -17.45
CA ILE A 56 0.48 -9.79 -18.09
C ILE A 56 -0.63 -9.38 -17.09
N ASN A 57 -0.51 -9.77 -15.82
CA ASN A 57 -1.49 -9.44 -14.78
C ASN A 57 -1.51 -7.93 -14.46
N TRP A 58 -0.38 -7.24 -14.62
CA TRP A 58 -0.30 -5.80 -14.36
C TRP A 58 -1.16 -4.97 -15.33
N GLN A 59 -1.11 -5.26 -16.63
CA GLN A 59 -1.88 -4.49 -17.61
C GLN A 59 -3.38 -4.69 -17.41
N ALA A 60 -3.78 -5.93 -17.14
CA ALA A 60 -5.17 -6.26 -16.79
C ALA A 60 -5.63 -5.51 -15.52
N LYS A 61 -4.83 -5.54 -14.44
CA LYS A 61 -5.11 -4.80 -13.21
C LYS A 61 -5.23 -3.29 -13.43
N MET A 62 -4.41 -2.70 -14.30
CA MET A 62 -4.52 -1.27 -14.62
C MET A 62 -5.79 -0.96 -15.42
N ALA A 63 -6.17 -1.83 -16.37
CA ALA A 63 -7.40 -1.66 -17.15
C ALA A 63 -8.65 -1.79 -16.26
N GLU A 64 -8.69 -2.79 -15.37
CA GLU A 64 -9.77 -2.96 -14.40
C GLU A 64 -9.92 -1.73 -13.50
N ARG A 65 -8.78 -1.19 -13.02
CA ARG A 65 -8.75 0.04 -12.22
C ARG A 65 -9.29 1.25 -12.98
N GLU A 66 -8.92 1.38 -14.26
CA GLU A 66 -9.39 2.46 -15.14
C GLU A 66 -10.90 2.37 -15.37
N GLN A 67 -11.42 1.17 -15.61
CA GLN A 67 -12.87 0.94 -15.75
C GLN A 67 -13.63 1.29 -14.47
N LYS A 68 -13.15 0.84 -13.30
CA LYS A 68 -13.75 1.21 -12.01
C LYS A 68 -13.75 2.72 -11.79
N LEU A 69 -12.64 3.38 -12.09
CA LEU A 69 -12.52 4.83 -11.98
C LEU A 69 -13.54 5.54 -12.88
N LEU A 70 -13.67 5.13 -14.14
CA LEU A 70 -14.65 5.70 -15.06
C LEU A 70 -16.10 5.44 -14.61
N GLY A 71 -16.39 4.28 -14.02
CA GLY A 71 -17.69 4.00 -13.41
C GLY A 71 -18.02 4.97 -12.27
N TRP A 72 -17.05 5.24 -11.38
CA TRP A 72 -17.23 6.23 -10.33
C TRP A 72 -17.32 7.66 -10.87
N VAL A 73 -16.58 7.98 -11.92
CA VAL A 73 -16.70 9.30 -12.58
C VAL A 73 -18.11 9.49 -13.13
N ASP A 74 -18.67 8.50 -13.82
CA ASP A 74 -20.04 8.55 -14.36
C ASP A 74 -21.09 8.74 -13.26
N GLN A 75 -20.88 8.12 -12.10
CA GLN A 75 -21.80 8.21 -10.97
C GLN A 75 -21.70 9.55 -10.23
N TYR A 76 -20.49 10.06 -9.98
CA TYR A 76 -20.26 11.15 -9.03
C TYR A 76 -19.85 12.48 -9.69
N THR A 77 -19.26 12.44 -10.87
CA THR A 77 -18.77 13.63 -11.62
C THR A 77 -19.03 13.48 -13.13
N PRO A 78 -20.28 13.21 -13.56
CA PRO A 78 -20.58 12.90 -14.95
C PRO A 78 -20.25 14.06 -15.90
N ASP A 79 -20.30 15.29 -15.41
CA ASP A 79 -19.92 16.52 -16.12
C ASP A 79 -18.46 16.50 -16.58
N LYS A 80 -17.57 15.83 -15.82
CA LYS A 80 -16.13 15.73 -16.12
C LYS A 80 -15.75 14.46 -16.86
N LYS A 81 -16.70 13.58 -17.20
CA LYS A 81 -16.42 12.27 -17.81
C LYS A 81 -15.59 12.37 -19.07
N ALA A 82 -15.91 13.30 -19.96
CA ALA A 82 -15.18 13.51 -21.21
C ALA A 82 -13.71 13.91 -20.96
N GLU A 83 -13.48 14.82 -20.02
CA GLU A 83 -12.13 15.24 -19.64
C GLU A 83 -11.33 14.11 -19.00
N TRP A 84 -11.99 13.33 -18.13
CA TRP A 84 -11.41 12.13 -17.53
C TRP A 84 -10.96 11.10 -18.56
N THR A 85 -11.84 10.76 -19.51
CA THR A 85 -11.51 9.83 -20.59
C THR A 85 -10.31 10.34 -21.40
N LYS A 86 -10.25 11.64 -21.71
CA LYS A 86 -9.12 12.25 -22.42
C LYS A 86 -7.81 12.14 -21.64
N VAL A 87 -7.80 12.51 -20.36
CA VAL A 87 -6.59 12.48 -19.52
C VAL A 87 -6.06 11.05 -19.35
N LEU A 88 -6.96 10.06 -19.18
CA LEU A 88 -6.59 8.65 -19.06
C LEU A 88 -6.08 8.06 -20.38
N ALA A 89 -6.69 8.41 -21.51
CA ALA A 89 -6.21 8.01 -22.83
C ALA A 89 -4.80 8.56 -23.11
N GLU A 90 -4.58 9.85 -22.84
CA GLU A 90 -3.26 10.48 -22.96
C GLU A 90 -2.23 9.81 -22.04
N LYS A 91 -2.62 9.49 -20.80
CA LYS A 91 -1.76 8.76 -19.85
C LYS A 91 -1.30 7.42 -20.40
N LYS A 92 -2.21 6.67 -21.03
CA LYS A 92 -1.92 5.38 -21.67
C LYS A 92 -0.96 5.56 -22.85
N GLU A 93 -1.21 6.55 -23.70
CA GLU A 93 -0.34 6.86 -24.84
C GLU A 93 1.07 7.25 -24.41
N LEU A 94 1.19 8.21 -23.48
CA LEU A 94 2.46 8.69 -22.95
C LEU A 94 3.27 7.56 -22.30
N ARG A 95 2.61 6.69 -21.53
CA ARG A 95 3.26 5.50 -20.95
C ARG A 95 3.76 4.56 -22.05
N ASN A 96 2.96 4.28 -23.06
CA ASN A 96 3.36 3.40 -24.16
C ASN A 96 4.55 3.99 -24.94
N LYS A 97 4.53 5.30 -25.20
CA LYS A 97 5.64 6.02 -25.82
C LYS A 97 6.90 5.96 -24.95
N TRP A 98 6.78 6.22 -23.65
CA TRP A 98 7.90 6.11 -22.71
C TRP A 98 8.48 4.71 -22.66
N LEU A 99 7.66 3.66 -22.70
CA LEU A 99 8.08 2.25 -22.65
C LEU A 99 8.52 1.68 -24.00
N SER A 100 8.34 2.40 -25.11
CA SER A 100 8.73 1.94 -26.44
C SER A 100 10.24 1.64 -26.54
N PRO A 101 10.67 0.75 -27.46
CA PRO A 101 12.08 0.47 -27.68
C PRO A 101 12.91 1.72 -27.99
N GLU A 102 12.34 2.68 -28.72
CA GLU A 102 12.98 3.95 -29.11
C GLU A 102 13.46 4.78 -27.92
N ASN A 103 12.72 4.73 -26.80
CA ASN A 103 13.07 5.47 -25.59
C ASN A 103 13.88 4.64 -24.58
N ALA A 104 14.29 3.40 -24.90
CA ALA A 104 14.97 2.52 -23.96
C ALA A 104 16.26 3.12 -23.38
N ALA A 105 17.10 3.75 -24.22
CA ALA A 105 18.32 4.41 -23.78
C ALA A 105 18.03 5.59 -22.83
N LYS A 106 17.02 6.41 -23.14
CA LYS A 106 16.57 7.51 -22.27
C LYS A 106 16.08 6.99 -20.92
N ARG A 107 15.28 5.91 -20.91
CA ARG A 107 14.81 5.27 -19.66
C ARG A 107 15.96 4.79 -18.79
N GLU A 108 16.97 4.16 -19.38
CA GLU A 108 18.11 3.64 -18.63
C GLU A 108 18.96 4.78 -18.07
N LYS A 109 19.23 5.84 -18.85
CA LYS A 109 19.90 7.05 -18.35
C LYS A 109 19.13 7.68 -17.19
N TRP A 110 17.82 7.87 -17.35
CA TRP A 110 16.96 8.40 -16.29
C TRP A 110 17.01 7.55 -15.01
N LYS A 111 17.02 6.22 -15.14
CA LYS A 111 17.13 5.29 -14.02
C LYS A 111 18.48 5.44 -13.31
N GLN A 112 19.57 5.55 -14.05
CA GLN A 112 20.91 5.76 -13.50
C GLN A 112 21.00 7.09 -12.76
N ASP A 113 20.53 8.19 -13.36
CA ASP A 113 20.51 9.52 -12.75
C ASP A 113 19.66 9.54 -11.47
N LYS A 114 18.52 8.85 -11.48
CA LYS A 114 17.68 8.70 -10.28
C LYS A 114 18.38 7.92 -9.19
N MET A 115 19.06 6.82 -9.53
CA MET A 115 19.79 6.02 -8.55
C MET A 115 20.98 6.78 -7.96
N ALA A 116 21.71 7.55 -8.78
CA ALA A 116 22.79 8.40 -8.31
C ALA A 116 22.25 9.45 -7.30
N LYS A 117 21.16 10.14 -7.62
CA LYS A 117 20.52 11.11 -6.72
C LYS A 117 20.05 10.47 -5.41
N ILE A 118 19.47 9.28 -5.46
CA ILE A 118 19.02 8.56 -4.26
C ILE A 118 20.21 8.16 -3.37
N LYS A 119 21.32 7.69 -3.97
CA LYS A 119 22.56 7.40 -3.22
C LYS A 119 23.10 8.65 -2.53
N GLU A 120 23.08 9.79 -3.23
CA GLU A 120 23.52 11.07 -2.66
C GLU A 120 22.62 11.50 -1.49
N PHE A 121 21.29 11.43 -1.65
CA PHE A 121 20.38 11.73 -0.54
C PHE A 121 20.56 10.77 0.63
N LYS A 122 20.85 9.50 0.37
CA LYS A 122 21.13 8.53 1.44
C LYS A 122 22.38 8.92 2.22
N LYS A 123 23.45 9.31 1.53
CA LYS A 123 24.66 9.83 2.18
C LYS A 123 24.36 11.06 3.04
N GLN A 124 23.55 11.99 2.53
CA GLN A 124 23.13 13.17 3.30
C GLN A 124 22.30 12.81 4.53
N LEU A 125 21.48 11.75 4.46
CA LEU A 125 20.74 11.24 5.61
C LEU A 125 21.67 10.61 6.65
N ASP A 126 22.62 9.78 6.20
CA ASP A 126 23.61 9.11 7.07
C ASP A 126 24.54 10.13 7.76
N GLU A 127 24.86 11.24 7.07
CA GLU A 127 25.61 12.38 7.62
C GLU A 127 24.75 13.32 8.51
N GLY A 128 23.44 13.07 8.62
CA GLY A 128 22.51 13.90 9.38
C GLY A 128 22.19 15.27 8.77
N LYS A 129 22.57 15.50 7.50
CA LYS A 129 22.31 16.76 6.77
C LYS A 129 20.86 16.93 6.33
N ILE A 130 20.13 15.82 6.19
CA ILE A 130 18.69 15.82 5.90
C ILE A 130 17.99 14.89 6.87
N THR A 131 16.73 15.18 7.18
CA THR A 131 15.89 14.28 7.99
C THR A 131 15.40 13.10 7.17
N LYS A 132 14.87 12.07 7.84
CA LYS A 132 14.24 10.92 7.19
C LYS A 132 13.05 11.34 6.33
N GLU A 133 12.29 12.32 6.79
CA GLU A 133 11.14 12.88 6.08
C GLU A 133 11.58 13.59 4.80
N GLU A 134 12.64 14.40 4.87
CA GLU A 134 13.23 15.07 3.71
C GLU A 134 13.84 14.07 2.72
N PHE A 135 14.48 13.01 3.21
CA PHE A 135 14.97 11.92 2.36
C PHE A 135 13.81 11.27 1.59
N VAL A 136 12.72 10.90 2.26
CA VAL A 136 11.55 10.32 1.60
C VAL A 136 10.95 11.27 0.56
N GLN A 137 10.87 12.57 0.89
CA GLN A 137 10.41 13.61 -0.04
C GLN A 137 11.30 13.72 -1.28
N LYS A 138 12.62 13.84 -1.10
CA LYS A 138 13.58 14.05 -2.21
C LYS A 138 13.81 12.79 -3.05
N ALA A 139 13.91 11.62 -2.40
CA ALA A 139 14.19 10.34 -3.07
C ALA A 139 12.98 9.77 -3.81
N HIS A 140 11.80 9.85 -3.20
CA HIS A 140 10.59 9.20 -3.72
C HIS A 140 9.54 10.20 -4.25
N GLY A 141 9.83 11.50 -4.24
CA GLY A 141 8.89 12.54 -4.67
C GLY A 141 7.78 12.82 -3.66
N GLY A 142 7.99 12.44 -2.41
CA GLY A 142 7.03 12.63 -1.31
C GLY A 142 5.81 11.73 -1.35
N LYS A 143 5.09 11.69 -0.23
CA LYS A 143 3.74 11.08 -0.14
C LYS A 143 2.70 11.76 -1.05
N ALA A 144 3.02 12.94 -1.60
CA ALA A 144 2.11 13.75 -2.40
C ALA A 144 1.70 13.11 -3.75
N MET A 145 2.49 12.17 -4.26
CA MET A 145 2.19 11.40 -5.48
C MET A 145 1.42 10.10 -5.21
N GLY A 146 0.71 10.02 -4.08
CA GLY A 146 -0.05 8.84 -3.67
C GLY A 146 -1.32 8.61 -4.47
N SER A 147 -1.29 8.63 -5.81
CA SER A 147 -2.45 8.25 -6.64
C SER A 147 -3.00 6.87 -6.28
N TRP A 148 -2.14 5.98 -5.75
CA TRP A 148 -2.55 4.72 -5.16
C TRP A 148 -3.39 4.89 -3.89
N LYS A 149 -2.91 5.69 -2.94
CA LYS A 149 -3.63 5.99 -1.69
C LYS A 149 -4.96 6.67 -1.99
N THR A 150 -4.95 7.74 -2.80
CA THR A 150 -6.17 8.50 -3.15
C THR A 150 -7.21 7.60 -3.82
N PHE A 151 -6.79 6.63 -4.64
CA PHE A 151 -7.72 5.64 -5.22
C PHE A 151 -8.28 4.66 -4.20
N HIS A 152 -7.49 4.21 -3.24
CA HIS A 152 -7.99 3.38 -2.15
C HIS A 152 -8.96 4.15 -1.25
N ASP A 153 -8.62 5.39 -0.90
CA ASP A 153 -9.50 6.27 -0.15
C ASP A 153 -10.82 6.49 -0.92
N LEU A 154 -10.75 6.65 -2.25
CA LEU A 154 -11.94 6.80 -3.10
C LEU A 154 -12.79 5.53 -3.05
N LYS A 155 -12.18 4.35 -3.21
CA LYS A 155 -12.87 3.08 -3.11
C LYS A 155 -13.64 2.98 -1.78
N THR A 156 -12.98 3.29 -0.67
CA THR A 156 -13.60 3.30 0.65
C THR A 156 -14.73 4.32 0.77
N ALA A 157 -14.57 5.52 0.20
CA ALA A 157 -15.62 6.54 0.20
C ALA A 157 -16.86 6.09 -0.59
N VAL A 158 -16.67 5.43 -1.75
CA VAL A 158 -17.77 4.88 -2.55
C VAL A 158 -18.47 3.74 -1.80
N GLU A 159 -17.72 2.82 -1.20
CA GLU A 159 -18.26 1.71 -0.40
C GLU A 159 -19.06 2.23 0.81
N ALA A 160 -18.58 3.33 1.43
CA ALA A 160 -19.26 4.01 2.53
C ALA A 160 -20.42 4.92 2.07
N LYS A 161 -20.69 5.02 0.76
CA LYS A 161 -21.68 5.93 0.16
C LYS A 161 -21.49 7.40 0.59
N ASN A 162 -20.24 7.82 0.75
CA ASN A 162 -19.89 9.19 1.07
C ASN A 162 -19.63 9.98 -0.22
N ASP A 163 -20.70 10.43 -0.85
CA ASP A 163 -20.68 11.07 -2.17
C ASP A 163 -19.79 12.32 -2.18
N LYS A 164 -19.84 13.15 -1.13
CA LYS A 164 -19.02 14.36 -1.02
C LYS A 164 -17.53 14.03 -1.05
N GLN A 165 -17.12 13.03 -0.26
CA GLN A 165 -15.72 12.61 -0.21
C GLN A 165 -15.30 11.92 -1.51
N ALA A 166 -16.18 11.15 -2.14
CA ALA A 166 -15.91 10.52 -3.43
C ALA A 166 -15.64 11.57 -4.52
N ILE A 167 -16.46 12.62 -4.59
CA ILE A 167 -16.27 13.75 -5.53
C ILE A 167 -14.94 14.46 -5.29
N GLU A 168 -14.60 14.75 -4.04
CA GLU A 168 -13.34 15.41 -3.68
C GLU A 168 -12.12 14.58 -4.11
N LEU A 169 -12.12 13.28 -3.79
CA LEU A 169 -11.04 12.36 -4.13
C LEU A 169 -10.93 12.12 -5.64
N LEU A 170 -12.05 12.11 -6.36
CA LEU A 170 -12.05 12.09 -7.83
C LEU A 170 -11.36 13.33 -8.39
N ASN A 171 -11.75 14.53 -7.95
CA ASN A 171 -11.08 15.76 -8.40
C ASN A 171 -9.58 15.75 -8.09
N GLN A 172 -9.17 15.23 -6.93
CA GLN A 172 -7.76 15.07 -6.59
C GLN A 172 -7.04 14.08 -7.52
N LEU A 173 -7.63 12.91 -7.81
CA LEU A 173 -7.06 11.94 -8.75
C LEU A 173 -6.96 12.50 -10.18
N PHE A 174 -7.89 13.36 -10.57
CA PHE A 174 -7.88 14.03 -11.87
C PHE A 174 -6.65 14.93 -12.00
N GLU A 175 -6.42 15.80 -11.03
CA GLU A 175 -5.24 16.66 -10.98
C GLU A 175 -3.94 15.85 -10.95
N GLN A 176 -3.87 14.79 -10.12
CA GLN A 176 -2.72 13.90 -10.08
C GLN A 176 -2.46 13.21 -11.43
N SER A 177 -3.51 12.88 -12.18
CA SER A 177 -3.39 12.26 -13.50
C SER A 177 -2.84 13.24 -14.54
N LYS A 178 -3.28 14.51 -14.51
CA LYS A 178 -2.71 15.58 -15.33
C LYS A 178 -1.23 15.83 -15.01
N GLN A 179 -0.89 15.96 -13.72
CA GLN A 179 0.50 16.13 -13.29
C GLN A 179 1.40 14.96 -13.71
N HIS A 180 0.88 13.75 -13.68
CA HIS A 180 1.60 12.57 -14.16
C HIS A 180 1.87 12.65 -15.67
N ASN A 181 0.87 13.05 -16.48
CA ASN A 181 1.04 13.21 -17.92
C ASN A 181 2.13 14.25 -18.24
N GLU A 182 2.07 15.43 -17.59
CA GLU A 182 3.08 16.47 -17.77
C GLU A 182 4.50 16.00 -17.38
N LYS A 183 4.62 15.20 -16.32
CA LYS A 183 5.90 14.61 -15.93
C LYS A 183 6.44 13.65 -16.99
N ILE A 184 5.60 12.81 -17.59
CA ILE A 184 6.07 11.91 -18.67
C ILE A 184 6.43 12.71 -19.92
N LYS A 185 5.68 13.75 -20.28
CA LYS A 185 6.03 14.64 -21.38
C LYS A 185 7.41 15.27 -21.18
N ALA A 186 7.69 15.79 -19.99
CA ALA A 186 9.00 16.35 -19.65
C ALA A 186 10.12 15.30 -19.80
N MET A 187 9.92 14.08 -19.28
CA MET A 187 10.90 12.99 -19.42
C MET A 187 11.12 12.54 -20.87
N LEU A 188 10.11 12.68 -21.74
CA LEU A 188 10.23 12.35 -23.17
C LEU A 188 10.95 13.45 -23.97
N ALA A 189 10.86 14.69 -23.51
CA ALA A 189 11.47 15.87 -24.15
C ALA A 189 12.98 16.01 -23.85
N GLU A 190 13.45 15.48 -22.71
CA GLU A 190 14.87 15.32 -22.36
C GLU A 190 15.58 14.27 -23.23
#